data_AF-A0A4C1U706-F1
#
_entry.id   AF-A0A4C1U706-F1
#
_cell.length_a   1.000
_cell.length_b   1.000
_cell.length_c   1.000
_cell.angle_alpha   90.00
_cell.angle_beta   90.00
_cell.angle_gamma   90.00
#
_symmetry.space_group_name_H-M   'P 1'
#
loop_
_entity.id
_entity.type
_entity.pdbx_description
1 polymer ?
#
loop_
_entity_poly.entity_id
_entity_poly.type
_entity_poly.pdbx_seq_one_letter_code
_entity_poly.pdbx_strand_id
1 'polypeptide(L)'
;MCIRTVITYASPVFAHADPKALNRLQVIENKFCRSATDALWCVRNSILHRDLELPTISKYMKDACKRFFDIAGSHSNALLRVTVNYEPPPSYHFVRRPRNVLNDPPYALTAAVESLMKVNDMTD
;
A
#
# COMPACT_ATOMS: atom_id res chain seq x y z
N MET A 1 -1.07 -23.84 16.39
CA MET A 1 -0.86 -23.71 14.92
C MET A 1 -1.62 -22.54 14.27
N CYS A 2 -2.38 -21.72 15.01
CA CYS A 2 -3.25 -20.70 14.39
C CYS A 2 -2.55 -19.35 14.10
N ILE A 3 -1.47 -19.04 14.81
CA ILE A 3 -0.80 -17.72 14.72
C ILE A 3 -0.05 -17.56 13.39
N ARG A 4 0.60 -18.63 12.90
CA ARG A 4 1.36 -18.58 11.65
C ARG A 4 0.42 -18.30 10.48
N THR A 5 -0.71 -18.98 10.40
CA THR A 5 -1.70 -18.75 9.33
C THR A 5 -2.23 -17.33 9.37
N VAL A 6 -2.60 -16.78 10.54
CA VAL A 6 -3.14 -15.41 10.64
C VAL A 6 -2.12 -14.36 10.17
N ILE A 7 -0.85 -14.49 10.54
CA ILE A 7 0.18 -13.51 10.16
C ILE A 7 0.61 -13.68 8.70
N THR A 8 0.81 -14.93 8.24
CA THR A 8 1.16 -15.24 6.85
C THR A 8 0.02 -14.99 5.87
N TYR A 9 -1.25 -14.93 6.33
CA TYR A 9 -2.38 -14.57 5.48
C TYR A 9 -2.73 -13.09 5.59
N ALA A 10 -2.83 -12.52 6.80
CA ALA A 10 -3.26 -11.13 6.97
C ALA A 10 -2.19 -10.09 6.59
N SER A 11 -0.92 -10.35 6.90
CA SER A 11 0.17 -9.39 6.58
C SER A 11 0.39 -9.24 5.07
N PRO A 12 0.40 -10.32 4.26
CA PRO A 12 0.47 -10.18 2.83
C PRO A 12 -0.82 -9.61 2.24
N VAL A 13 -2.00 -9.89 2.81
CA VAL A 13 -3.29 -9.38 2.30
C VAL A 13 -3.29 -7.85 2.15
N PHE A 14 -2.70 -7.11 3.10
CA PHE A 14 -2.59 -5.65 2.99
C PHE A 14 -1.59 -5.20 1.91
N ALA A 15 -0.49 -5.94 1.74
CA ALA A 15 0.45 -5.78 0.64
C ALA A 15 -0.04 -6.43 -0.69
N HIS A 16 -1.26 -6.98 -0.73
CA HIS A 16 -1.81 -7.71 -1.89
C HIS A 16 -3.13 -7.14 -2.42
N ALA A 17 -3.56 -6.00 -1.89
CA ALA A 17 -4.77 -5.36 -2.37
C ALA A 17 -4.63 -5.05 -3.88
N ASP A 18 -5.60 -5.54 -4.67
CA ASP A 18 -5.68 -5.25 -6.10
C ASP A 18 -5.67 -3.72 -6.31
N PRO A 19 -4.76 -3.17 -7.15
CA PRO A 19 -4.72 -1.75 -7.46
C PRO A 19 -6.08 -1.18 -7.88
N LYS A 20 -6.92 -1.99 -8.55
CA LYS A 20 -8.29 -1.57 -8.90
C LYS A 20 -9.18 -1.39 -7.68
N ALA A 21 -9.05 -2.24 -6.66
CA ALA A 21 -9.77 -2.10 -5.40
C ALA A 21 -9.26 -0.89 -4.61
N LEU A 22 -7.95 -0.68 -4.55
CA LEU A 22 -7.34 0.51 -3.92
C LEU A 22 -7.81 1.81 -4.60
N ASN A 23 -7.85 1.86 -5.93
CA ASN A 23 -8.36 3.01 -6.67
C ASN A 23 -9.84 3.29 -6.38
N ARG A 24 -10.66 2.24 -6.21
CA ARG A 24 -12.06 2.41 -5.82
C ARG A 24 -12.19 2.99 -4.42
N LEU A 25 -11.38 2.50 -3.47
CA LEU A 25 -11.33 3.05 -2.12
C LEU A 25 -10.86 4.51 -2.14
N GLN A 26 -9.88 4.85 -2.97
CA GLN A 26 -9.43 6.23 -3.14
C GLN A 26 -10.54 7.15 -3.66
N VAL A 27 -11.36 6.68 -4.61
CA VAL A 27 -12.52 7.45 -5.08
C VAL A 27 -13.54 7.69 -3.96
N ILE A 28 -13.73 6.72 -3.08
CA ILE A 28 -14.62 6.85 -1.92
C ILE A 28 -14.06 7.88 -0.92
N GLU A 29 -12.76 7.82 -0.60
CA GLU A 29 -12.09 8.81 0.26
C GLU A 29 -12.19 10.22 -0.33
N ASN A 30 -11.93 10.37 -1.63
CA ASN A 30 -12.02 11.67 -2.30
C ASN A 30 -13.46 12.24 -2.21
N LYS A 31 -14.48 11.40 -2.37
CA LYS A 31 -15.89 11.82 -2.19
C LYS A 31 -16.17 12.20 -0.75
N PHE A 32 -15.71 11.40 0.21
CA PHE A 32 -15.88 11.65 1.63
C PHE A 32 -15.25 12.99 2.04
N CYS A 33 -14.00 13.25 1.67
CA CYS A 33 -13.31 14.50 1.97
C CYS A 33 -14.08 15.70 1.39
N ARG A 34 -14.55 15.59 0.14
CA ARG A 34 -15.33 16.65 -0.50
C ARG A 34 -16.67 16.91 0.19
N SER A 35 -17.36 15.86 0.62
CA SER A 35 -18.61 15.98 1.37
C SER A 35 -18.39 16.56 2.77
N ALA A 36 -17.29 16.21 3.43
CA ALA A 36 -16.98 16.71 4.78
C ALA A 36 -16.63 18.20 4.79
N THR A 37 -15.92 18.70 3.76
CA THR A 37 -15.53 20.11 3.63
C THR A 37 -16.53 20.95 2.84
N ASP A 38 -17.61 20.36 2.33
CA ASP A 38 -18.55 20.97 1.37
C ASP A 38 -17.83 21.70 0.21
N ALA A 39 -16.76 21.09 -0.32
CA ALA A 39 -15.88 21.76 -1.26
C ALA A 39 -16.49 21.88 -2.66
N LEU A 40 -16.26 23.01 -3.34
CA LEU A 40 -16.66 23.20 -4.73
C LEU A 40 -15.93 22.22 -5.68
N TRP A 41 -16.55 21.87 -6.81
CA TRP A 41 -16.00 20.92 -7.79
C TRP A 41 -14.64 21.33 -8.36
N CYS A 42 -14.35 22.63 -8.40
CA CYS A 42 -13.09 23.18 -8.89
C CYS A 42 -11.92 22.97 -7.91
N VAL A 43 -12.18 22.63 -6.65
CA VAL A 43 -11.14 22.38 -5.65
C VAL A 43 -10.47 21.05 -5.95
N ARG A 44 -9.16 21.09 -6.18
CA ARG A 44 -8.34 19.89 -6.43
C ARG A 44 -8.29 19.01 -5.18
N ASN A 45 -8.40 17.69 -5.38
CA ASN A 45 -8.32 16.72 -4.28
C ASN A 45 -6.99 16.81 -3.50
N SER A 46 -5.88 17.14 -4.17
CA SER A 46 -4.58 17.31 -3.50
C SER A 46 -4.58 18.44 -2.46
N ILE A 47 -5.35 19.52 -2.70
CA ILE A 47 -5.50 20.62 -1.75
C ILE A 47 -6.29 20.15 -0.54
N LEU A 48 -7.40 19.41 -0.76
CA LEU A 48 -8.19 18.84 0.33
C LEU A 48 -7.37 17.88 1.20
N HIS A 49 -6.57 17.02 0.59
CA HIS A 49 -5.68 16.12 1.33
C HIS A 49 -4.63 16.86 2.15
N ARG A 50 -4.08 17.96 1.63
CA ARG A 50 -3.11 18.79 2.35
C ARG A 50 -3.78 19.53 3.51
N ASP A 51 -4.92 20.16 3.27
CA ASP A 51 -5.61 20.99 4.26
C ASP A 51 -6.22 20.14 5.39
N LEU A 52 -6.66 18.92 5.08
CA LEU A 52 -7.16 17.95 6.06
C LEU A 52 -6.03 17.13 6.71
N GLU A 53 -4.78 17.32 6.29
CA GLU A 53 -3.62 16.50 6.69
C GLU A 53 -3.84 14.98 6.50
N LEU A 54 -4.69 14.60 5.53
CA LEU A 54 -5.08 13.21 5.28
C LEU A 54 -4.20 12.55 4.23
N PRO A 55 -3.45 11.49 4.58
CA PRO A 55 -2.71 10.71 3.60
C PRO A 55 -3.68 9.91 2.72
N THR A 56 -3.43 9.88 1.42
CA THR A 56 -4.07 8.99 0.45
C THR A 56 -4.09 7.54 0.96
N ILE A 57 -5.20 6.81 0.79
CA ILE A 57 -5.33 5.41 1.23
C ILE A 57 -4.16 4.54 0.80
N SER A 58 -3.65 4.70 -0.42
CA SER A 58 -2.52 3.91 -0.91
C SER A 58 -1.24 4.14 -0.08
N LYS A 59 -0.96 5.40 0.26
CA LYS A 59 0.17 5.78 1.12
C LYS A 59 -0.03 5.24 2.53
N TYR A 60 -1.21 5.45 3.10
CA TYR A 60 -1.56 4.95 4.43
C TYR A 60 -1.40 3.43 4.51
N MET A 61 -1.91 2.68 3.53
CA MET A 61 -1.79 1.22 3.49
C MET A 61 -0.33 0.77 3.38
N LYS A 62 0.49 1.43 2.55
CA LYS A 62 1.93 1.15 2.46
C LYS A 62 2.65 1.41 3.79
N ASP A 63 2.40 2.55 4.42
CA ASP A 63 3.01 2.92 5.69
C ASP A 63 2.57 1.98 6.83
N ALA A 64 1.29 1.61 6.87
CA ALA A 64 0.75 0.64 7.82
C ALA A 64 1.37 -0.75 7.62
N CYS A 65 1.50 -1.21 6.37
CA CYS A 65 2.19 -2.45 6.06
C CYS A 65 3.65 -2.41 6.55
N LYS A 66 4.37 -1.34 6.23
CA LYS A 66 5.78 -1.17 6.63
C LYS A 66 5.93 -1.24 8.15
N ARG A 67 5.12 -0.47 8.89
CA ARG A 67 5.11 -0.50 10.36
C ARG A 67 4.83 -1.90 10.90
N PHE A 68 3.89 -2.62 10.29
CA PHE A 68 3.58 -3.99 10.69
C PHE A 68 4.78 -4.93 10.48
N PHE A 69 5.45 -4.86 9.33
CA PHE A 69 6.65 -5.66 9.05
C PHE A 69 7.83 -5.29 9.96
N ASP A 70 8.03 -4.00 10.26
CA ASP A 70 9.08 -3.54 11.18
C ASP A 70 8.85 -4.09 12.61
N ILE A 71 7.60 -4.08 13.07
CA ILE A 71 7.20 -4.67 14.36
C ILE A 71 7.40 -6.18 14.35
N ALA A 72 6.98 -6.87 13.28
CA ALA A 72 7.13 -8.31 13.16
C ALA A 72 8.62 -8.75 13.11
N GLY A 73 9.49 -7.94 12.49
CA GLY A 73 10.92 -8.20 12.40
C GLY A 73 11.67 -8.00 13.72
N SER A 74 11.23 -7.04 14.53
CA SER A 74 11.79 -6.74 15.87
C SER A 74 11.18 -7.60 16.99
N HIS A 75 10.25 -8.50 16.67
CA HIS A 75 9.52 -9.28 17.67
C HIS A 75 10.42 -10.33 18.38
N SER A 76 10.19 -10.52 19.69
CA SER A 76 10.94 -11.48 20.53
C SER A 76 10.80 -12.94 20.07
N ASN A 77 9.59 -13.31 19.64
CA ASN A 77 9.28 -14.62 19.07
C ASN A 77 9.97 -14.85 17.71
N ALA A 78 10.89 -15.81 17.67
CA ALA A 78 11.66 -16.17 16.48
C ALA A 78 10.80 -16.57 15.27
N LEU A 79 9.62 -17.18 15.49
CA LEU A 79 8.75 -17.60 14.39
C LEU A 79 8.19 -16.40 13.61
N LEU A 80 7.92 -15.28 14.29
CA LEU A 80 7.40 -14.07 13.64
C LEU A 80 8.51 -13.35 12.87
N ARG A 81 9.71 -13.31 13.42
CA ARG A 81 10.88 -12.76 12.75
C ARG A 81 11.22 -13.51 11.45
N VAL A 82 11.09 -14.83 11.45
CA VAL A 82 11.32 -15.66 10.25
C VAL A 82 10.26 -15.39 9.17
N THR A 83 9.02 -15.06 9.54
CA THR A 83 7.96 -14.79 8.55
C THR A 83 8.17 -13.53 7.72
N VAL A 84 8.90 -12.53 8.26
CA VAL A 84 9.22 -11.30 7.51
C VAL A 84 10.16 -11.59 6.33
N ASN A 85 11.10 -12.51 6.52
CA ASN A 85 12.08 -12.92 5.50
C ASN A 85 11.61 -14.16 4.71
N TYR A 86 10.32 -14.49 4.73
CA TYR A 86 9.83 -15.64 4.01
C TYR A 86 9.88 -15.38 2.50
N GLU A 87 10.83 -16.02 1.83
CA GLU A 87 10.87 -16.06 0.38
C GLU A 87 10.05 -17.26 -0.12
N PRO A 88 8.99 -17.02 -0.91
CA PRO A 88 8.20 -18.12 -1.44
C PRO A 88 9.05 -18.94 -2.44
N PRO A 89 9.01 -20.28 -2.37
CA PRO A 89 9.82 -21.13 -3.25
C PRO A 89 9.57 -20.79 -4.73
N PRO A 90 10.60 -20.88 -5.60
CA PRO A 90 10.48 -20.55 -7.02
C PRO A 90 9.33 -21.31 -7.66
N SER A 91 8.58 -20.62 -8.52
CA SER A 91 7.36 -21.14 -9.14
C SER A 91 7.68 -22.26 -10.13
N TYR A 92 7.80 -23.50 -9.65
CA TYR A 92 7.75 -24.68 -10.51
C TYR A 92 6.31 -24.87 -10.98
N HIS A 93 6.03 -24.41 -12.20
CA HIS A 93 4.91 -24.62 -13.13
C HIS A 93 3.46 -24.90 -12.68
N PHE A 94 3.12 -25.12 -11.40
CA PHE A 94 1.77 -25.51 -10.97
C PHE A 94 1.32 -24.95 -9.61
N VAL A 95 2.15 -24.17 -8.91
CA VAL A 95 1.70 -23.49 -7.68
C VAL A 95 1.14 -22.12 -8.04
N ARG A 96 -0.20 -21.99 -8.03
CA ARG A 96 -0.88 -20.69 -8.16
C ARG A 96 -0.43 -19.77 -7.02
N ARG A 97 0.48 -18.85 -7.32
CA ARG A 97 0.81 -17.74 -6.42
C ARG A 97 -0.38 -16.76 -6.33
N PRO A 98 -0.59 -16.09 -5.19
CA PRO A 98 -1.37 -14.86 -5.15
C PRO A 98 -0.74 -13.86 -6.13
N ARG A 99 -1.51 -13.40 -7.11
CA ARG A 99 -1.00 -12.69 -8.30
C ARG A 99 -0.50 -11.27 -8.05
N ASN A 100 -0.67 -10.72 -6.85
CA ASN A 100 -0.62 -9.27 -6.64
C ASN A 100 0.37 -8.87 -5.53
N VAL A 101 1.58 -9.44 -5.47
CA VAL A 101 2.57 -8.97 -4.46
C VAL A 101 2.90 -7.51 -4.77
N LEU A 102 2.61 -6.57 -3.87
CA LEU A 102 3.02 -5.16 -3.99
C LEU A 102 4.55 -4.98 -3.89
N ASN A 103 5.32 -6.07 -3.92
CA ASN A 103 6.77 -6.07 -4.11
C ASN A 103 7.15 -6.18 -5.60
N ASP A 104 6.16 -6.32 -6.50
CA ASP A 104 6.43 -6.19 -7.93
C ASP A 104 7.03 -4.79 -8.17
N PRO A 105 8.22 -4.68 -8.79
CA PRO A 105 8.80 -3.39 -9.07
C PRO A 105 7.78 -2.55 -9.86
N PRO A 106 7.61 -1.26 -9.52
CA PRO A 106 6.68 -0.41 -10.24
C PRO A 106 6.96 -0.57 -11.73
N TYR A 107 5.90 -0.87 -12.49
CA TYR A 107 5.99 -0.97 -13.94
C TYR A 107 6.79 0.22 -14.46
N ALA A 108 7.71 0.02 -15.42
CA ALA A 108 8.69 1.03 -15.82
C ALA A 108 8.06 2.42 -16.09
N LEU A 109 6.82 2.43 -16.57
CA LEU A 109 6.02 3.62 -16.82
C LEU A 109 5.58 4.33 -15.52
N THR A 110 5.22 3.59 -14.47
CA THR A 110 4.89 4.14 -13.14
C THR A 110 6.14 4.72 -12.45
N ALA A 111 7.29 4.05 -12.57
CA ALA A 111 8.57 4.57 -12.05
C ALA A 111 9.01 5.86 -12.77
N ALA A 112 8.79 5.94 -14.09
CA ALA A 112 9.02 7.15 -14.87
C ALA A 112 8.07 8.30 -14.46
N VAL A 113 6.80 8.02 -14.18
CA VAL A 113 5.84 9.03 -13.73
C VAL A 113 6.16 9.54 -12.32
N GLU A 114 6.54 8.66 -11.38
CA GLU A 114 6.96 9.08 -10.03
C GLU A 114 8.25 9.89 -10.02
N SER A 115 9.23 9.55 -10.88
CA SER A 115 10.45 10.36 -11.03
C SER A 115 10.16 11.73 -11.66
N LEU A 116 9.22 11.81 -12.60
CA LEU A 116 8.80 13.08 -13.20
C LEU A 116 8.04 13.98 -12.21
N MET A 117 7.18 13.40 -11.35
CA MET A 117 6.55 14.12 -10.25
C MET A 117 7.58 14.67 -9.24
N LYS A 118 8.58 13.86 -8.85
CA LYS A 118 9.67 14.31 -7.95
C LYS A 118 10.49 15.46 -8.53
N VAL A 119 10.65 15.52 -9.85
CA VAL A 119 11.35 16.62 -10.53
C VAL A 119 10.50 17.90 -10.48
N ASN A 120 9.18 17.79 -10.66
CA ASN A 120 8.28 18.94 -10.59
C ASN A 120 8.17 19.54 -9.18
N ASP A 121 8.18 18.71 -8.14
CA ASP A 121 8.16 19.16 -6.74
C ASP A 121 9.46 19.87 -6.29
N MET A 122 10.54 19.79 -7.09
CA MET A 122 11.80 20.51 -6.85
C MET A 122 11.90 21.85 -7.59
N THR A 123 10.91 22.17 -8.43
CA THR A 123 10.89 23.38 -9.28
C THR A 123 9.84 24.42 -8.87
N ASP A 124 9.08 24.16 -7.80
CA ASP A 124 8.21 25.11 -7.08
C ASP A 124 8.82 25.48 -5.72
#